data_AF-A0A956NDT3-F1
#
_entry.id   AF-A0A956NDT3-F1
#
_cell.length_a   1.000
_cell.length_b   1.000
_cell.length_c   1.000
_cell.angle_alpha   90.00
_cell.angle_beta   90.00
_cell.angle_gamma   90.00
#
_symmetry.space_group_name_H-M   'P 1'
#
loop_
_entity.id
_entity.type
_entity.pdbx_description
1 polymer ?
#
loop_
_entity_poly.entity_id
_entity_poly.type
_entity_poly.pdbx_seq_one_letter_code
_entity_poly.pdbx_strand_id
1 'polypeptide(L)'
;MAETPANFDFSAWVRLAQSDPDQFEASRLELIEAFLASVPEDRREQLRRFQWMIDRERERAKTPLGACVRLSEMMHERVHGDGGLREQLEGLTAAVRGEMRDDEPRAVAEILEFPNRGENGRGVGARSSESAKGERPDVEPPADGPSRDAPTGGDLDDDPTA
;
A
#
# COMPACT_ATOMS: atom_id res chain seq x y z
N MET A 1 14.24 -21.87 18.16
CA MET A 1 13.13 -22.57 17.48
C MET A 1 11.86 -21.89 17.94
N ALA A 2 11.18 -21.15 17.07
CA ALA A 2 9.87 -20.58 17.43
C ALA A 2 8.89 -21.76 17.53
N GLU A 3 8.42 -22.05 18.74
CA GLU A 3 7.34 -23.02 18.95
C GLU A 3 6.14 -22.55 18.14
N THR A 4 5.70 -23.35 17.16
CA THR A 4 4.34 -23.20 16.65
C THR A 4 3.43 -23.41 17.84
N PRO A 5 2.52 -22.48 18.19
CA PRO A 5 1.64 -22.70 19.33
C PRO A 5 0.81 -23.93 19.01
N ALA A 6 1.14 -25.06 19.65
CA ALA A 6 0.46 -26.34 19.49
C ALA A 6 -1.00 -26.30 19.98
N ASN A 7 -1.50 -25.10 20.32
CA ASN A 7 -2.85 -24.84 20.80
C ASN A 7 -3.36 -23.49 20.25
N PHE A 8 -3.53 -23.37 18.92
CA PHE A 8 -4.33 -22.28 18.36
C PHE A 8 -5.81 -22.66 18.43
N ASP A 9 -6.58 -22.01 19.31
CA ASP A 9 -8.02 -22.27 19.43
C ASP A 9 -8.81 -21.59 18.30
N PHE A 10 -8.92 -22.27 17.18
CA PHE A 10 -9.70 -21.81 16.03
C PHE A 10 -11.17 -21.52 16.38
N SER A 11 -11.76 -22.31 17.30
CA SER A 11 -13.17 -22.15 17.66
C SER A 11 -13.41 -20.84 18.41
N ALA A 12 -12.48 -20.43 19.27
CA ALA A 12 -12.54 -19.13 19.94
C ALA A 12 -12.46 -17.97 18.95
N TRP A 13 -11.58 -18.05 17.96
CA TRP A 13 -11.40 -17.00 16.96
C TRP A 13 -12.61 -16.87 16.03
N VAL A 14 -13.25 -17.98 15.65
CA VAL A 14 -14.51 -17.95 14.90
C VAL A 14 -15.62 -17.26 15.70
N ARG A 15 -15.75 -17.58 16.99
CA ARG A 15 -16.73 -16.90 17.86
C ARG A 15 -16.43 -15.41 17.97
N LEU A 16 -15.17 -15.04 18.18
CA LEU A 16 -14.73 -13.65 18.26
C LEU A 16 -15.07 -12.88 16.97
N ALA A 17 -14.76 -13.43 15.80
CA ALA A 17 -15.07 -12.80 14.52
C ALA A 17 -16.58 -12.61 14.28
N GLN A 18 -17.43 -13.46 14.89
CA GLN A 18 -18.89 -13.34 14.79
C GLN A 18 -19.48 -12.34 15.78
N SER A 19 -18.90 -12.24 16.99
CA SER A 19 -19.42 -11.38 18.05
C SER A 19 -18.84 -9.96 18.04
N ASP A 20 -17.55 -9.83 17.74
CA ASP A 20 -16.79 -8.58 17.76
C ASP A 20 -15.70 -8.59 16.66
N PRO A 21 -16.05 -8.14 15.43
CA PRO A 21 -15.12 -8.09 14.32
C PRO A 21 -13.92 -7.14 14.55
N ASP A 22 -14.12 -6.05 15.27
CA ASP A 22 -13.07 -5.06 15.52
C ASP A 22 -12.02 -5.63 16.49
N GLN A 23 -12.47 -6.31 17.54
CA GLN A 23 -11.56 -7.00 18.46
C GLN A 23 -10.85 -8.17 17.79
N PHE A 24 -11.51 -8.90 16.89
CA PHE A 24 -10.84 -9.92 16.07
C PHE A 24 -9.67 -9.33 15.26
N GLU A 25 -9.87 -8.19 14.59
CA GLU A 25 -8.80 -7.57 13.81
C GLU A 25 -7.65 -7.05 14.69
N ALA A 26 -7.98 -6.49 15.87
CA ALA A 26 -6.97 -6.08 16.84
C ALA A 26 -6.13 -7.26 17.33
N SER A 27 -6.78 -8.36 17.75
CA SER A 27 -6.09 -9.58 18.19
C SER A 27 -5.26 -10.21 17.06
N ARG A 28 -5.76 -10.17 15.81
CA ARG A 28 -5.02 -10.66 14.63
C ARG A 28 -3.71 -9.89 14.46
N LEU A 29 -3.76 -8.56 14.52
CA LEU A 29 -2.59 -7.70 14.37
C LEU A 29 -1.57 -7.94 15.49
N GLU A 30 -2.04 -8.06 16.74
CA GLU A 30 -1.18 -8.35 17.89
C GLU A 30 -0.41 -9.67 17.71
N LEU A 31 -1.09 -10.73 17.26
CA LEU A 31 -0.48 -12.04 17.02
C LEU A 31 0.60 -11.97 15.92
N ILE A 32 0.35 -11.19 14.87
CA ILE A 32 1.29 -11.00 13.76
C ILE A 32 2.51 -10.19 14.21
N GLU A 33 2.32 -9.11 14.97
CA GLU A 33 3.44 -8.32 15.49
C GLU A 33 4.30 -9.14 16.46
N ALA A 34 3.67 -9.95 17.33
CA ALA A 34 4.39 -10.89 18.19
C ALA A 34 5.22 -11.89 17.37
N PHE A 35 4.66 -12.43 16.29
CA PHE A 35 5.40 -13.29 15.38
C PHE A 35 6.57 -12.55 14.70
N LEU A 36 6.35 -11.36 14.14
CA LEU A 36 7.38 -10.58 13.47
C LEU A 36 8.53 -10.19 14.44
N ALA A 37 8.21 -9.90 15.69
CA ALA A 37 9.20 -9.63 16.73
C ALA A 37 10.07 -10.86 17.05
N SER A 38 9.51 -12.07 16.93
CA SER A 38 10.25 -13.33 17.15
C SER A 38 11.21 -13.70 16.01
N VAL A 39 11.02 -13.15 14.81
CA VAL A 39 11.86 -13.43 13.64
C VAL A 39 13.16 -12.62 13.69
N PRO A 40 14.31 -13.18 13.26
CA PRO A 40 15.57 -12.43 13.22
C PRO A 40 15.51 -11.28 12.20
N GLU A 41 16.35 -10.26 12.42
CA GLU A 41 16.25 -8.96 11.72
C GLU A 41 16.43 -9.09 10.20
N ASP A 42 17.29 -10.02 9.75
CA ASP A 42 17.59 -10.31 8.35
C ASP A 42 16.32 -10.63 7.52
N ARG A 43 15.33 -11.26 8.14
CA ARG A 43 14.07 -11.65 7.49
C ARG A 43 12.88 -10.78 7.87
N ARG A 44 12.97 -10.07 9.00
CA ARG A 44 11.85 -9.28 9.54
C ARG A 44 11.37 -8.21 8.57
N GLU A 45 12.29 -7.51 7.90
CA GLU A 45 11.92 -6.46 6.94
C GLU A 45 11.16 -7.02 5.73
N GLN A 46 11.61 -8.17 5.21
CA GLN A 46 10.93 -8.86 4.11
C GLN A 46 9.52 -9.31 4.51
N LEU A 47 9.36 -9.85 5.73
CA LEU A 47 8.06 -10.27 6.24
C LEU A 47 7.13 -9.10 6.50
N ARG A 48 7.63 -7.95 6.98
CA ARG A 48 6.82 -6.72 7.10
C ARG A 48 6.29 -6.23 5.77
N ARG A 49 7.14 -6.21 4.73
CA ARG A 49 6.70 -5.90 3.36
C ARG A 49 5.61 -6.86 2.91
N PHE A 50 5.75 -8.14 3.21
CA PHE A 50 4.74 -9.15 2.87
C PHE A 50 3.43 -8.95 3.63
N GLN A 51 3.49 -8.70 4.93
CA GLN A 51 2.32 -8.40 5.75
C GLN A 51 1.58 -7.17 5.22
N TRP A 52 2.30 -6.10 4.88
CA TRP A 52 1.71 -4.91 4.26
C TRP A 52 0.96 -5.24 2.96
N MET A 53 1.54 -6.07 2.08
CA MET A 53 0.86 -6.50 0.86
C MET A 53 -0.42 -7.28 1.15
N ILE A 54 -0.39 -8.18 2.15
CA ILE A 54 -1.57 -8.92 2.61
C ILE A 54 -2.65 -7.95 3.10
N ASP A 55 -2.29 -6.98 3.95
CA ASP A 55 -3.26 -6.02 4.49
C ASP A 55 -3.86 -5.15 3.38
N ARG A 56 -3.06 -4.68 2.41
CA ARG A 56 -3.58 -3.95 1.25
C ARG A 56 -4.54 -4.80 0.42
N GLU A 57 -4.25 -6.08 0.22
CA GLU A 57 -5.14 -6.95 -0.55
C GLU A 57 -6.46 -7.19 0.18
N ARG A 58 -6.42 -7.35 1.51
CA ARG A 58 -7.63 -7.48 2.35
C ARG A 58 -8.48 -6.23 2.32
N GLU A 59 -7.88 -5.04 2.42
CA GLU A 59 -8.60 -3.75 2.34
C GLU A 59 -9.27 -3.52 0.97
N ARG A 60 -8.63 -4.00 -0.12
CA ARG A 60 -9.16 -3.85 -1.49
C ARG A 60 -10.26 -4.85 -1.83
N ALA A 61 -10.33 -5.97 -1.11
CA ALA A 61 -11.34 -6.98 -1.33
C ALA A 61 -12.71 -6.52 -0.79
N LYS A 62 -13.77 -6.76 -1.56
CA LYS A 62 -15.14 -6.38 -1.15
C LYS A 62 -15.72 -7.30 -0.08
N THR A 63 -15.16 -8.49 0.08
CA THR A 63 -15.62 -9.51 1.03
C THR A 63 -14.44 -10.30 1.60
N PRO A 64 -14.56 -10.87 2.81
CA PRO A 64 -13.51 -11.71 3.39
C PRO A 64 -13.13 -12.90 2.52
N LEU A 65 -14.11 -13.56 1.90
CA LEU A 65 -13.85 -14.67 0.96
C LEU A 65 -13.11 -14.19 -0.29
N GLY A 66 -13.44 -13.01 -0.82
CA GLY A 66 -12.72 -12.40 -1.93
C GLY A 66 -11.25 -12.14 -1.58
N ALA A 67 -10.98 -11.68 -0.35
CA ALA A 67 -9.62 -11.54 0.13
C ALA A 67 -8.88 -12.89 0.17
N CYS A 68 -9.52 -13.95 0.68
CA CYS A 68 -8.92 -15.29 0.71
C CYS A 68 -8.54 -15.79 -0.70
N VAL A 69 -9.40 -15.60 -1.70
CA VAL A 69 -9.11 -15.97 -3.09
C VAL A 69 -7.91 -15.19 -3.61
N ARG A 70 -7.91 -13.86 -3.46
CA ARG A 70 -6.80 -13.00 -3.89
C ARG A 70 -5.47 -13.35 -3.23
N LEU A 71 -5.50 -13.66 -1.93
CA LEU A 71 -4.32 -14.10 -1.20
C LEU A 71 -3.82 -15.45 -1.71
N SER A 72 -4.71 -16.38 -2.06
CA SER A 72 -4.32 -17.67 -2.65
C SER A 72 -3.69 -17.50 -4.04
N GLU A 73 -4.19 -16.56 -4.84
CA GLU A 73 -3.61 -16.19 -6.14
C GLU A 73 -2.21 -15.60 -5.95
N MET A 74 -2.02 -14.68 -5.01
CA MET A 74 -0.70 -14.11 -4.69
C MET A 74 0.31 -15.18 -4.26
N MET A 75 -0.12 -16.21 -3.51
CA MET A 75 0.75 -17.34 -3.16
C MET A 75 1.12 -18.17 -4.39
N HIS A 76 0.14 -18.47 -5.25
CA HIS A 76 0.37 -19.22 -6.49
C HIS A 76 1.31 -18.47 -7.44
N GLU A 77 1.17 -17.15 -7.55
CA GLU A 77 2.03 -16.30 -8.38
C GLU A 77 3.50 -16.39 -7.95
N ARG A 78 3.79 -16.46 -6.64
CA ARG A 78 5.18 -16.62 -6.17
C ARG A 78 5.80 -17.97 -6.55
N VAL A 79 4.98 -18.98 -6.79
CA VAL A 79 5.45 -20.34 -7.15
C VAL A 79 5.53 -20.51 -8.67
N HIS A 80 4.49 -20.06 -9.38
CA HIS A 80 4.27 -20.34 -10.80
C HIS A 80 4.42 -19.14 -11.73
N GLY A 81 4.44 -17.92 -11.17
CA GLY A 81 4.59 -16.68 -11.91
C GLY A 81 5.99 -16.48 -12.48
N ASP A 82 6.14 -15.41 -13.25
CA ASP A 82 7.39 -15.04 -13.88
C ASP A 82 8.48 -14.76 -12.83
N GLY A 83 9.63 -15.41 -12.97
CA GLY A 83 10.71 -15.36 -11.98
C GLY A 83 10.40 -16.09 -10.67
N GLY A 84 9.29 -16.82 -10.58
CA GLY A 84 8.84 -17.56 -9.40
C GLY A 84 9.72 -18.77 -9.05
N LEU A 85 9.38 -19.43 -7.94
CA LEU A 85 10.19 -20.52 -7.38
C LEU A 85 10.51 -21.63 -8.40
N ARG A 86 9.53 -22.01 -9.23
CA ARG A 86 9.73 -23.07 -10.23
C ARG A 86 10.84 -22.71 -11.21
N GLU A 87 10.81 -21.50 -11.76
CA GLU A 87 11.81 -21.02 -12.73
C GLU A 87 13.20 -20.92 -12.10
N GLN A 88 13.28 -20.43 -10.85
CA GLN A 88 14.54 -20.38 -10.10
C GLN A 88 15.13 -21.78 -9.87
N LEU A 89 14.30 -22.76 -9.53
CA LEU A 89 14.72 -24.15 -9.34
C LEU A 89 15.15 -24.80 -10.66
N GLU A 90 14.44 -24.54 -11.75
CA GLU A 90 14.82 -25.00 -13.09
C GLU A 90 16.16 -24.40 -13.51
N GLY A 91 16.38 -23.09 -13.29
CA GLY A 91 17.63 -22.39 -13.55
C GLY A 91 18.80 -22.92 -12.71
N LEU A 92 18.59 -23.15 -11.41
CA LEU A 92 19.59 -23.78 -10.53
C LEU A 92 19.93 -25.20 -10.99
N THR A 93 18.92 -25.98 -11.39
CA THR A 93 19.13 -27.35 -11.88
C THR A 93 19.94 -27.37 -13.18
N ALA A 94 19.64 -26.45 -14.11
CA ALA A 94 20.40 -26.30 -15.35
C ALA A 94 21.85 -25.87 -15.08
N ALA A 95 22.07 -24.91 -14.17
CA ALA A 95 23.40 -24.46 -13.76
C ALA A 95 24.23 -25.61 -13.15
N VAL A 96 23.62 -26.43 -12.27
CA VAL A 96 24.27 -27.61 -11.67
C VAL A 96 24.62 -28.67 -12.73
N ARG A 97 23.82 -28.81 -13.79
CA ARG A 97 24.07 -29.75 -14.90
C ARG A 97 25.11 -29.24 -15.90
N GLY A 98 25.62 -28.01 -15.73
CA GLY A 98 26.52 -27.38 -16.70
C GLY A 98 25.81 -26.94 -17.98
N GLU A 99 24.48 -26.92 -17.98
CA GLU A 99 23.62 -26.42 -19.06
C GLU A 99 23.31 -24.94 -18.82
N MET A 100 24.32 -24.14 -18.44
CA MET A 100 24.13 -22.70 -18.34
C MET A 100 23.72 -22.20 -19.72
N ARG A 101 22.45 -21.76 -19.84
CA ARG A 101 22.04 -20.96 -20.98
C ARG A 101 22.91 -19.72 -20.94
N ASP A 102 23.72 -19.52 -21.97
CA ASP A 102 24.29 -18.22 -22.25
C ASP A 102 23.12 -17.23 -22.22
N ASP A 103 23.18 -16.30 -21.27
CA ASP A 103 22.17 -15.28 -21.05
C ASP A 103 22.15 -14.44 -22.34
N GLU A 104 21.19 -14.73 -23.24
CA GLU A 104 20.88 -13.85 -24.36
C GLU A 104 20.73 -12.45 -23.76
N PRO A 105 21.51 -11.46 -24.21
CA PRO A 105 21.63 -10.18 -23.53
C PRO A 105 20.23 -9.61 -23.33
N ARG A 106 19.80 -9.53 -22.06
CA ARG A 106 18.54 -8.88 -21.69
C ARG A 106 18.50 -7.55 -22.40
N ALA A 107 17.49 -7.37 -23.26
CA ALA A 107 17.33 -6.20 -24.10
C ALA A 107 17.59 -4.95 -23.27
N VAL A 108 18.71 -4.28 -23.55
CA VAL A 108 19.11 -3.01 -22.94
C VAL A 108 18.02 -2.02 -23.30
N ALA A 109 17.17 -1.69 -22.32
CA ALA A 109 16.13 -0.69 -22.51
C ALA A 109 16.80 0.67 -22.69
N GLU A 110 16.35 1.41 -23.70
CA GLU A 110 16.78 2.79 -23.92
C GLU A 110 16.14 3.69 -22.84
N ILE A 111 16.97 4.38 -22.06
CA ILE A 111 16.50 5.33 -21.05
C ILE A 111 15.93 6.55 -21.78
N LEU A 112 14.60 6.66 -21.81
CA LEU A 112 13.94 7.86 -22.32
C LEU A 112 14.13 9.00 -21.32
N GLU A 113 14.84 10.06 -21.73
CA GLU A 113 14.94 11.27 -20.93
C GLU A 113 13.59 11.99 -20.86
N PHE A 114 13.11 12.26 -19.65
CA PHE A 114 11.93 13.09 -19.46
C PHE A 114 12.33 14.56 -19.58
N PRO A 115 11.71 15.36 -20.46
CA PRO A 115 12.08 16.75 -20.63
C PRO A 115 11.78 17.51 -19.33
N ASN A 116 12.84 18.04 -18.71
CA ASN A 116 12.73 18.94 -17.59
C ASN A 116 12.06 20.23 -18.07
N ARG A 117 10.81 20.47 -17.64
CA ARG A 117 10.04 21.69 -17.92
C ARG A 117 10.63 22.87 -17.12
N GLY A 118 11.88 23.23 -17.38
CA GLY A 118 12.61 24.24 -16.63
C GLY A 118 13.72 24.96 -17.39
N GLU A 119 14.26 24.39 -18.46
CA GLU A 119 15.40 24.98 -19.17
C GLU A 119 15.08 25.12 -20.66
N ASN A 120 14.59 26.29 -21.06
CA ASN A 120 14.90 26.97 -22.33
C ASN A 120 14.10 28.27 -22.42
N GLY A 121 14.69 29.34 -21.90
CA GLY A 121 14.26 30.70 -22.18
C GLY A 121 14.73 31.16 -23.56
N ARG A 122 13.77 31.66 -24.37
CA ARG A 122 13.85 32.66 -25.48
C ARG A 122 14.83 32.37 -26.62
N GLY A 123 14.49 32.50 -27.90
CA GLY A 123 13.37 33.06 -28.68
C GLY A 123 13.67 32.67 -30.15
N VAL A 124 13.04 33.11 -31.24
CA VAL A 124 12.16 34.20 -31.63
C VAL A 124 11.61 33.76 -33.00
N GLY A 125 10.37 34.10 -33.37
CA GLY A 125 9.95 33.89 -34.76
C GLY A 125 8.49 34.06 -35.13
N ALA A 126 7.99 35.30 -35.00
CA ALA A 126 6.94 35.91 -35.82
C ALA A 126 5.57 35.21 -35.96
N ARG A 127 4.52 35.94 -35.53
CA ARG A 127 3.51 36.42 -36.49
C ARG A 127 2.82 37.67 -35.95
N SER A 128 2.75 38.67 -36.81
CA SER A 128 2.31 40.04 -36.56
C SER A 128 0.83 40.15 -36.21
N SER A 129 0.58 41.05 -35.26
CA SER A 129 -0.53 42.03 -35.16
C SER A 129 -1.91 41.66 -35.70
N GLU A 130 -2.91 41.69 -34.81
CA GLU A 130 -4.13 42.43 -35.08
C GLU A 130 -4.70 43.00 -33.77
N SER A 131 -4.92 44.31 -33.74
CA SER A 131 -5.50 45.05 -32.61
C SER A 131 -7.01 44.86 -32.58
N ALA A 132 -7.55 44.41 -31.44
CA ALA A 132 -8.94 44.67 -31.09
C ALA A 132 -9.04 45.01 -29.60
N LYS A 133 -9.56 46.21 -29.37
CA LYS A 133 -9.88 46.86 -28.11
C LYS A 133 -11.06 46.14 -27.44
N GLY A 134 -10.98 45.92 -26.12
CA GLY A 134 -12.08 45.37 -25.33
C GLY A 134 -11.81 45.40 -23.84
N GLU A 135 -12.56 46.26 -23.15
CA GLU A 135 -12.72 46.46 -21.70
C GLU A 135 -12.49 45.20 -20.82
N ARG A 136 -11.81 45.40 -19.69
CA ARG A 136 -11.83 44.45 -18.57
C ARG A 136 -13.13 44.64 -17.78
N PRO A 137 -13.93 43.60 -17.50
CA PRO A 137 -14.83 43.64 -16.37
C PRO A 137 -14.06 43.26 -15.10
N ASP A 138 -14.10 44.18 -14.13
CA ASP A 138 -13.67 43.95 -12.76
C ASP A 138 -14.40 42.75 -12.16
N VAL A 139 -13.63 41.74 -11.74
CA VAL A 139 -14.11 40.69 -10.83
C VAL A 139 -13.38 40.88 -9.51
N GLU A 140 -14.10 41.46 -8.57
CA GLU A 140 -13.77 41.57 -7.15
C GLU A 140 -13.46 40.17 -6.58
N PRO A 141 -12.41 40.00 -5.75
CA PRO A 141 -12.16 38.74 -5.06
C PRO A 141 -13.27 38.49 -4.01
N PRO A 142 -13.81 37.26 -3.89
CA PRO A 142 -14.81 36.98 -2.88
C PRO A 142 -14.23 37.11 -1.47
N ALA A 143 -14.99 37.84 -0.65
CA ALA A 143 -14.70 38.23 0.71
C ALA A 143 -14.59 37.05 1.70
N ASP A 144 -13.86 37.33 2.77
CA ASP A 144 -13.76 36.58 4.02
C ASP A 144 -15.09 35.91 4.44
N GLY A 145 -15.02 34.60 4.65
CA GLY A 145 -16.04 33.82 5.34
C GLY A 145 -15.78 33.77 6.85
N PRO A 146 -16.82 33.65 7.69
CA PRO A 146 -16.87 34.33 8.99
C PRO A 146 -16.21 33.57 10.15
N SER A 147 -15.66 34.38 11.06
CA SER A 147 -15.42 34.10 12.48
C SER A 147 -16.55 33.27 13.10
N ARG A 148 -16.20 32.17 13.76
CA ARG A 148 -17.07 31.50 14.73
C ARG A 148 -16.66 31.96 16.12
N ASP A 149 -17.24 33.08 16.54
CA ASP A 149 -17.36 33.42 17.95
C ASP A 149 -18.32 32.42 18.61
N ALA A 150 -17.81 31.73 19.63
CA ALA A 150 -18.59 30.93 20.55
C ALA A 150 -19.17 31.84 21.65
N PRO A 151 -20.46 31.72 21.99
CA PRO A 151 -20.97 32.27 23.24
C PRO A 151 -21.07 31.19 24.33
N THR A 152 -20.73 31.68 25.51
CA THR A 152 -20.63 31.11 26.85
C THR A 152 -21.94 30.60 27.45
N GLY A 153 -21.84 29.65 28.39
CA GLY A 153 -22.83 29.37 29.46
C GLY A 153 -23.23 27.90 29.50
N GLY A 154 -23.18 27.17 30.61
CA GLY A 154 -22.87 27.51 32.00
C GLY A 154 -22.79 26.23 32.84
N ASP A 155 -22.40 26.42 34.09
CA ASP A 155 -22.17 25.43 35.14
C ASP A 155 -23.33 24.43 35.35
N LEU A 156 -22.95 23.19 35.69
CA LEU A 156 -23.63 22.42 36.74
C LEU A 156 -22.69 21.33 37.28
N ASP A 157 -22.23 21.60 38.50
CA ASP A 157 -21.74 20.65 39.50
C ASP A 157 -22.79 19.56 39.85
N ASP A 158 -22.32 18.57 40.63
CA ASP A 158 -23.04 17.50 41.37
C ASP A 158 -23.55 16.29 40.53
N ASP A 159 -23.28 15.01 40.83
CA ASP A 159 -22.79 14.28 42.02
C ASP A 159 -22.48 12.82 41.57
N PRO A 160 -21.57 12.05 42.22
CA PRO A 160 -21.48 10.60 42.04
C PRO A 160 -22.50 9.88 42.96
N THR A 161 -23.00 8.71 42.55
CA THR A 161 -23.37 7.51 43.38
C THR A 161 -24.57 6.77 42.79
N ALA A 162 -24.33 5.52 42.35
CA ALA A 162 -25.19 4.35 42.58
C ALA A 162 -24.43 3.07 42.17
#